data_AF-A0A938U670-F1
#
_entry.id   AF-A0A938U670-F1
#
_cell.length_a   1.000
_cell.length_b   1.000
_cell.length_c   1.000
_cell.angle_alpha   90.00
_cell.angle_beta   90.00
_cell.angle_gamma   90.00
#
_symmetry.space_group_name_H-M   'P 1'
#
loop_
_entity.id
_entity.type
_entity.pdbx_description
1 polymer ?
#
loop_
_entity_poly.entity_id
_entity_poly.type
_entity_poly.pdbx_seq_one_letter_code
_entity_poly.pdbx_strand_id
1 'polypeptide(L)' 'MNDFDDDSPPASRRATAFDCVDCSANNPVDDGFGPDDEVTCYYCGSVFVVAESNGKLKFKPA' A
#
# COMPACT_ATOMS: atom_id res chain seq x y z
N MET A 1 -27.52 -22.04 -17.76
CA MET A 1 -26.87 -22.50 -16.51
C MET A 1 -25.94 -21.38 -16.08
N ASN A 2 -26.06 -21.00 -14.81
CA ASN A 2 -25.86 -19.68 -14.21
C ASN A 2 -24.62 -18.85 -14.61
N ASP A 3 -24.87 -17.53 -14.72
CA ASP A 3 -23.97 -16.40 -14.47
C ASP A 3 -22.86 -16.74 -13.46
N PHE A 4 -21.62 -16.79 -13.94
CA PHE A 4 -20.45 -16.57 -13.10
C PHE A 4 -20.13 -15.08 -13.17
N ASP A 5 -20.96 -14.30 -12.50
CA ASP A 5 -20.60 -12.98 -12.01
C ASP A 5 -19.49 -13.21 -10.96
N ASP A 6 -18.24 -13.17 -11.43
CA ASP A 6 -17.06 -13.12 -10.57
C ASP A 6 -17.03 -11.76 -9.87
N ASP A 7 -17.99 -11.54 -8.96
CA ASP A 7 -17.95 -10.57 -7.88
C ASP A 7 -16.88 -11.01 -6.86
N SER A 8 -15.67 -11.30 -7.33
CA SER A 8 -14.51 -11.16 -6.49
C SER A 8 -14.41 -9.66 -6.21
N PRO A 9 -14.60 -9.18 -4.96
CA PRO A 9 -14.35 -7.77 -4.66
C PRO A 9 -12.95 -7.49 -5.19
N PRO A 10 -12.76 -6.43 -6.01
CA PRO A 10 -11.54 -6.24 -6.79
C PRO A 10 -10.40 -6.42 -5.81
N ALA A 11 -9.63 -7.50 -5.95
CA ALA A 11 -8.66 -7.93 -4.95
C ALA A 11 -7.83 -6.69 -4.65
N SER A 12 -8.13 -6.05 -3.50
CA SER A 12 -7.59 -4.73 -3.20
C SER A 12 -6.11 -4.93 -3.30
N ARG A 13 -5.49 -4.28 -4.29
CA ARG A 13 -4.17 -4.63 -4.79
C ARG A 13 -3.20 -4.18 -3.72
N ARG A 14 -3.08 -4.97 -2.66
CA ARG A 14 -2.27 -4.67 -1.48
C ARG A 14 -0.87 -4.50 -1.99
N ALA A 15 -0.31 -3.32 -1.76
CA ALA A 15 1.05 -3.08 -2.16
C ALA A 15 1.93 -3.84 -1.18
N THR A 16 2.86 -4.62 -1.71
CA THR A 16 3.80 -5.43 -0.92
C THR A 16 5.17 -4.77 -0.84
N ALA A 17 5.32 -3.56 -1.39
CA ALA A 17 6.52 -2.76 -1.28
C ALA A 17 6.20 -1.27 -1.45
N PHE A 18 6.96 -0.42 -0.77
CA PHE A 18 6.92 1.02 -0.98
C PHE A 18 8.33 1.63 -1.00
N ASP A 19 8.49 2.70 -1.75
CA ASP A 19 9.72 3.49 -1.73
C ASP A 19 9.56 4.64 -0.73
N CYS A 20 10.48 4.73 0.22
CA CYS A 20 10.47 5.79 1.23
C CYS A 20 10.78 7.14 0.58
N VAL A 21 9.94 8.15 0.81
CA VAL A 21 10.14 9.50 0.23
C VAL A 21 11.29 10.28 0.89
N ASP A 22 11.71 9.90 2.10
CA ASP A 22 12.84 10.54 2.80
C ASP A 22 14.19 10.00 2.35
N CYS A 23 14.37 8.67 2.37
CA CYS A 23 15.65 8.03 2.10
C CYS A 23 15.72 7.31 0.74
N SER A 24 14.63 7.30 -0.03
CA SER A 24 14.52 6.57 -1.30
C SER A 24 14.81 5.07 -1.20
N ALA A 25 14.76 4.51 0.03
CA ALA A 25 14.95 3.08 0.25
C ALA A 25 13.67 2.31 -0.13
N ASN A 26 13.86 1.16 -0.77
CA ASN A 26 12.77 0.24 -1.09
C ASN A 26 12.45 -0.62 0.14
N ASN A 27 11.24 -0.51 0.65
CA ASN A 27 10.77 -1.22 1.84
C ASN A 27 9.80 -2.33 1.41
N PRO A 28 10.21 -3.61 1.43
CA PRO A 28 9.29 -4.72 1.25
C PRO A 28 8.40 -4.89 2.49
N VAL A 29 7.13 -5.20 2.26
CA VAL A 29 6.08 -5.43 3.26
C VAL A 29 5.40 -6.75 2.95
N ASP A 30 5.79 -7.82 3.64
CA ASP A 30 5.27 -9.18 3.43
C ASP A 30 3.76 -9.30 3.64
N ASP A 31 3.21 -8.57 4.61
CA ASP A 31 1.78 -8.64 4.95
C ASP A 31 0.89 -7.90 3.91
N GLY A 32 1.51 -7.05 3.09
CA GLY A 32 0.86 -6.16 2.14
C GLY A 32 0.05 -5.05 2.85
N PHE A 33 0.26 -3.80 2.44
CA PHE A 33 -0.44 -2.64 3.00
C PHE A 33 -1.50 -2.11 2.02
N GLY A 34 -2.45 -1.36 2.57
CA GLY A 34 -3.56 -0.76 1.83
C GLY A 34 -3.71 0.74 2.12
N PRO A 35 -4.72 1.40 1.53
CA PRO A 35 -5.09 2.75 1.93
C PRO A 35 -5.46 2.81 3.42
N ASP A 36 -5.15 3.95 4.04
CA ASP A 36 -5.33 4.27 5.47
C ASP A 36 -4.46 3.43 6.43
N ASP A 37 -3.51 2.65 5.90
CA ASP A 37 -2.54 1.90 6.68
C ASP A 37 -1.29 2.74 7.01
N GLU A 38 -0.64 2.45 8.13
CA GLU A 38 0.60 3.12 8.54
C GLU A 38 1.80 2.22 8.28
N VAL A 39 2.65 2.62 7.33
CA VAL A 39 3.89 1.92 7.00
C VAL A 39 5.09 2.65 7.59
N THR A 40 6.00 1.89 8.20
CA THR A 40 7.25 2.43 8.74
C THR A 40 8.42 2.03 7.86
N CYS A 41 9.29 2.99 7.53
CA CYS A 41 10.52 2.68 6.84
C CYS A 41 11.52 2.03 7.80
N TYR A 42 11.95 0.81 7.50
CA TYR A 42 12.93 0.08 8.32
C TYR A 42 14.37 0.57 8.16
N TYR A 43 14.64 1.44 7.18
CA TYR A 43 15.96 2.00 6.93
C TYR A 43 16.19 3.31 7.67
N CYS A 44 15.26 4.28 7.57
CA CYS A 44 15.39 5.59 8.21
C CYS A 44 14.52 5.75 9.47
N GLY A 45 13.53 4.89 9.69
CA GLY A 45 12.59 4.98 10.81
C GLY A 45 11.44 5.96 10.61
N SER A 46 11.28 6.54 9.41
CA SER A 46 10.15 7.44 9.11
C SER A 46 8.83 6.65 9.04
N VAL A 47 7.77 7.21 9.62
CA VAL A 47 6.41 6.64 9.57
C VAL A 47 5.60 7.37 8.50
N PHE A 48 4.89 6.63 7.67
CA PHE A 48 4.06 7.17 6.60
C PHE A 48 2.65 6.58 6.65
N VAL A 49 1.66 7.45 6.50
CA VAL A 49 0.27 7.07 6.26
C VAL A 49 0.07 6.86 4.77
N VAL A 50 -0.40 5.67 4.41
CA VAL A 50 -0.78 5.32 3.04
C VAL A 50 -2.15 5.91 2.76
N ALA A 51 -2.27 6.69 1.69
CA ALA A 51 -3.54 7.27 1.24
C ALA A 51 -3.76 6.91 -0.22
N GLU A 52 -4.91 6.36 -0.59
CA GLU A 52 -5.24 6.17 -2.00
C GLU A 52 -5.89 7.43 -2.59
N SER A 53 -5.44 7.83 -3.78
CA SER A 53 -5.98 8.98 -4.50
C SER A 53 -6.04 8.66 -5.99
N ASN A 54 -7.26 8.56 -6.55
CA ASN A 54 -7.50 8.16 -7.94
C ASN A 54 -6.80 6.83 -8.33
N GLY A 55 -6.86 5.82 -7.47
CA GLY A 55 -6.23 4.52 -7.72
C GLY A 55 -4.69 4.53 -7.67
N LYS A 56 -4.09 5.61 -7.16
CA LYS A 56 -2.65 5.68 -6.85
C LYS A 56 -2.46 5.79 -5.35
N LEU A 57 -1.62 4.93 -4.80
CA LEU A 57 -1.18 5.03 -3.40
C LEU A 57 -0.22 6.23 -3.27
N LYS A 58 -0.46 7.05 -2.25
CA LYS A 58 0.35 8.18 -1.83
C LYS A 58 0.81 7.94 -0.41
N PHE A 59 2.07 8.21 -0.15
CA PHE A 59 2.65 8.09 1.18
C PHE A 59 2.80 9.50 1.75
N LYS A 60 2.16 9.77 2.88
CA LYS A 60 2.28 11.03 3.61
C LYS A 60 3.03 10.78 4.91
N PRO A 61 4.01 11.61 5.30
CA PRO A 61 4.61 11.48 6.63
C PRO A 61 3.51 11.64 7.69
N ALA A 62 3.49 10.72 8.67
CA ALA A 62 2.58 10.75 9.82
C ALA A 62 2.95 11.89 10.78
#